data_AF-A0A8H3HTK5-F1
#
_entry.id   AF-A0A8H3HTK5-F1
#
_cell.length_a   1.000
_cell.length_b   1.000
_cell.length_c   1.000
_cell.angle_alpha   90.00
_cell.angle_beta   90.00
_cell.angle_gamma   90.00
#
_symmetry.space_group_name_H-M   'P 1'
#
loop_
_entity.id
_entity.type
_entity.pdbx_description
1 polymer ?
#
loop_
_entity_poly.entity_id
_entity_poly.type
_entity_poly.pdbx_seq_one_letter_code
_entity_poly.pdbx_strand_id
1 'polypeptide(L)'
;AAMGVYQDGIAKNIVDKKPVTAHIYEYTTQISVTPSMRIEGAERGTMPCQVIFCLKEKNQKKINSHRWFFNAFGRVLQPNVCVLLDVGTRPGPTSIYHLWKAFDLNSNVGGACGEIVADKGKFGKNLLNPLGESPFAAQNFEYKMSNILDKPLESVFGYITVLPGAFSAYRYIALQNDSTGEGPLQKYFLGEKMHGADADIFTANMYLAEDR
;
A
#
# COMPACT_ATOMS: atom_id res chain seq x y z
N ALA A 1 -11.00 9.83 -16.60
CA ALA A 1 -10.76 9.91 -18.06
C ALA A 1 -9.46 10.65 -18.41
N ALA A 2 -9.11 11.78 -17.76
CA ALA A 2 -8.00 12.65 -18.21
C ALA A 2 -6.61 11.98 -18.33
N MET A 3 -6.29 10.97 -17.50
CA MET A 3 -5.03 10.22 -17.60
C MET A 3 -5.10 8.99 -18.52
N GLY A 4 -6.23 8.71 -19.18
CA GLY A 4 -6.38 7.59 -20.13
C GLY A 4 -6.43 6.18 -19.53
N VAL A 5 -6.18 6.04 -18.22
CA VAL A 5 -6.01 4.74 -17.54
C VAL A 5 -7.31 3.91 -17.41
N TYR A 6 -8.48 4.53 -17.55
CA TYR A 6 -9.78 3.84 -17.55
C TYR A 6 -10.64 4.34 -18.70
N GLN A 7 -11.22 3.38 -19.43
CA GLN A 7 -12.10 3.62 -20.57
C GLN A 7 -13.47 3.00 -20.31
N ASP A 8 -14.48 3.86 -20.30
CA ASP A 8 -15.85 3.45 -20.04
C ASP A 8 -16.43 2.67 -21.23
N GLY A 9 -17.29 1.68 -20.95
CA GLY A 9 -17.97 0.86 -21.97
C GLY A 9 -17.16 -0.29 -22.58
N ILE A 10 -15.89 -0.47 -22.20
CA ILE A 10 -15.07 -1.62 -22.68
C ILE A 10 -15.20 -2.84 -21.76
N ALA A 11 -15.45 -2.62 -20.46
CA ALA A 11 -15.59 -3.69 -19.49
C ALA A 11 -16.78 -4.60 -19.83
N LYS A 12 -16.55 -5.92 -19.78
CA LYS A 12 -17.55 -6.97 -20.03
C LYS A 12 -17.52 -7.99 -18.91
N ASN A 13 -18.68 -8.33 -18.37
CA ASN A 13 -18.76 -9.23 -17.21
C ASN A 13 -18.56 -10.70 -17.59
N ILE A 14 -18.74 -11.07 -18.86
CA ILE A 14 -18.60 -12.44 -19.38
C ILE A 14 -17.86 -12.40 -20.72
N VAL A 15 -16.84 -13.25 -20.85
CA VAL A 15 -16.11 -13.51 -22.10
C VAL A 15 -16.05 -15.03 -22.30
N ASP A 16 -16.40 -15.52 -23.48
CA ASP A 16 -16.44 -16.96 -23.80
C ASP A 16 -17.21 -17.81 -22.77
N LYS A 17 -18.37 -17.32 -22.33
CA LYS A 17 -19.23 -17.94 -21.29
C LYS A 17 -18.54 -18.10 -19.91
N LYS A 18 -17.35 -17.53 -19.72
CA LYS A 18 -16.65 -17.49 -18.43
C LYS A 18 -16.83 -16.11 -17.79
N PRO A 19 -17.13 -16.04 -16.49
CA PRO A 19 -17.20 -14.78 -15.78
C PRO A 19 -15.82 -14.11 -15.74
N VAL A 20 -15.77 -12.82 -16.01
CA VAL A 20 -14.53 -12.04 -15.90
C VAL A 20 -14.22 -11.84 -14.41
N THR A 21 -12.94 -11.98 -14.05
CA THR A 21 -12.48 -11.81 -12.66
C THR A 21 -12.00 -10.39 -12.41
N ALA A 22 -11.29 -9.81 -13.37
CA ALA A 22 -10.79 -8.45 -13.32
C ALA A 22 -10.57 -7.88 -14.73
N HIS A 23 -10.64 -6.55 -14.84
CA HIS A 23 -10.31 -5.76 -16.01
C HIS A 23 -8.96 -5.07 -15.79
N ILE A 24 -8.01 -5.29 -16.69
CA ILE A 24 -6.67 -4.72 -16.61
C ILE A 24 -6.51 -3.72 -17.76
N TYR A 25 -6.13 -2.50 -17.41
CA TYR A 25 -5.83 -1.42 -18.33
C TYR A 25 -4.38 -1.00 -18.13
N GLU A 26 -3.65 -0.82 -19.21
CA GLU A 26 -2.25 -0.44 -19.18
C GLU A 26 -2.04 0.82 -20.01
N TYR A 27 -1.33 1.80 -19.42
CA TYR A 27 -1.09 3.08 -20.07
C TYR A 27 0.22 3.71 -19.57
N THR A 28 1.06 4.15 -20.50
CA THR A 28 2.26 4.95 -20.18
C THR A 28 1.88 6.43 -20.17
N THR A 29 1.76 7.03 -19.00
CA THR A 29 1.48 8.47 -18.91
C THR A 29 2.76 9.28 -19.12
N GLN A 30 2.67 10.26 -20.02
CA GLN A 30 3.69 11.29 -20.23
C GLN A 30 3.19 12.68 -19.81
N ILE A 31 2.00 12.73 -19.21
CA ILE A 31 1.37 13.95 -18.71
C ILE A 31 1.39 13.96 -17.18
N SER A 32 1.61 15.14 -16.62
CA SER A 32 1.54 15.39 -15.18
C SER A 32 0.35 16.31 -14.89
N VAL A 33 -0.31 16.12 -13.75
CA VAL A 33 -1.41 16.97 -13.30
C VAL A 33 -0.96 17.73 -12.06
N THR A 34 -0.97 19.06 -12.15
CA THR A 34 -0.58 19.92 -11.02
C THR A 34 -1.68 19.96 -9.94
N PRO A 35 -1.36 20.42 -8.71
CA PRO A 35 -2.38 20.67 -7.69
C PRO A 35 -3.45 21.70 -8.11
N SER A 36 -3.15 22.55 -9.10
CA SER A 36 -4.09 23.48 -9.71
C SER A 36 -4.90 22.87 -10.87
N MET A 37 -4.89 21.53 -10.99
CA MET A 37 -5.60 20.75 -12.02
C MET A 37 -5.19 21.12 -13.45
N ARG A 38 -3.97 21.61 -13.64
CA ARG A 38 -3.41 21.87 -14.98
C ARG A 38 -2.66 20.65 -15.46
N ILE A 39 -2.91 20.27 -16.71
CA ILE A 39 -2.19 19.19 -17.37
C ILE A 39 -0.92 19.80 -17.96
N GLU A 40 0.22 19.25 -17.57
CA GLU A 40 1.52 19.58 -18.10
C GLU A 40 1.99 18.42 -18.98
N GLY A 41 2.33 18.73 -20.23
CA GLY A 41 2.77 17.74 -21.21
C GLY A 41 4.25 17.36 -21.06
N ALA A 42 4.67 16.39 -21.88
CA ALA A 42 6.03 15.85 -21.92
C ALA A 42 7.14 16.89 -22.14
N GLU A 43 6.79 18.07 -22.68
CA GLU A 43 7.73 19.18 -22.95
C GLU A 43 8.46 19.69 -21.71
N ARG A 44 7.95 19.42 -20.49
CA ARG A 44 8.62 19.76 -19.24
C ARG A 44 9.65 18.74 -18.74
N GLY A 45 9.96 17.72 -19.54
CA GLY A 45 10.93 16.69 -19.15
C GLY A 45 10.43 15.77 -18.04
N THR A 46 9.12 15.64 -17.87
CA THR A 46 8.53 14.66 -16.95
C THR A 46 8.84 13.25 -17.42
N MET A 47 9.38 12.43 -16.50
CA MET A 47 9.69 11.04 -16.77
C MET A 47 8.39 10.26 -17.03
N PRO A 48 8.30 9.43 -18.10
CA PRO A 48 7.13 8.60 -18.34
C PRO A 48 6.90 7.65 -17.16
N CYS A 49 5.65 7.54 -16.72
CA CYS A 49 5.23 6.62 -15.68
C CYS A 49 4.33 5.54 -16.27
N GLN A 50 4.68 4.27 -16.06
CA GLN A 50 3.84 3.16 -16.46
C GLN A 50 2.75 2.93 -15.43
N VAL A 51 1.49 2.99 -15.86
CA VAL A 51 0.34 2.77 -14.99
C VAL A 51 -0.40 1.51 -15.45
N ILE A 52 -0.53 0.56 -14.53
CA ILE A 52 -1.39 -0.61 -14.69
C ILE A 52 -2.55 -0.45 -13.71
N PHE A 53 -3.76 -0.38 -14.23
CA PHE A 53 -4.99 -0.29 -13.45
C PHE A 53 -5.74 -1.61 -13.53
N CYS A 54 -5.97 -2.21 -12.37
CA CYS A 54 -6.70 -3.47 -12.22
C CYS A 54 -8.00 -3.22 -11.49
N LEU A 55 -9.13 -3.37 -12.19
CA LEU A 55 -10.48 -3.27 -11.63
C LEU A 55 -11.04 -4.67 -11.41
N LYS A 56 -11.34 -5.02 -10.15
CA LYS A 56 -11.95 -6.31 -9.81
C LYS A 56 -13.47 -6.23 -9.97
N GLU A 57 -14.07 -7.25 -10.58
CA GLU A 57 -15.53 -7.34 -10.75
C GLU A 57 -16.28 -7.50 -9.41
N LYS A 58 -15.62 -8.15 -8.45
CA LYS A 58 -16.16 -8.34 -7.10
C LYS A 58 -15.20 -7.73 -6.09
N ASN A 59 -15.75 -7.02 -5.10
CA ASN A 59 -14.97 -6.58 -3.96
C ASN A 59 -14.59 -7.80 -3.11
N GLN A 60 -13.29 -8.12 -3.10
CA GLN A 60 -12.70 -9.24 -2.37
C GLN A 60 -11.78 -8.76 -1.23
N LYS A 61 -12.01 -7.54 -0.71
CA LYS A 61 -11.22 -6.90 0.36
C LYS A 61 -9.76 -6.56 -0.01
N LYS A 62 -9.01 -6.03 0.96
CA LYS A 62 -7.63 -5.52 0.86
C LYS A 62 -6.62 -6.64 0.59
N ILE A 63 -6.70 -7.73 1.35
CA ILE A 63 -5.74 -8.85 1.25
C ILE A 63 -5.71 -9.45 -0.16
N ASN A 64 -6.87 -9.57 -0.81
CA ASN A 64 -6.96 -10.03 -2.19
C ASN A 64 -6.31 -9.04 -3.19
N SER A 65 -6.44 -7.74 -2.96
CA SER A 65 -5.73 -6.74 -3.78
C SER A 65 -4.21 -6.88 -3.64
N HIS A 66 -3.71 -7.19 -2.45
CA HIS A 66 -2.29 -7.48 -2.24
C HIS A 66 -1.86 -8.78 -2.94
N ARG A 67 -2.74 -9.79 -3.02
CA ARG A 67 -2.48 -11.02 -3.80
C ARG A 67 -2.29 -10.71 -5.29
N TRP A 68 -3.16 -9.88 -5.87
CA TRP A 68 -2.97 -9.39 -7.24
C TRP A 68 -1.64 -8.63 -7.39
N PHE A 69 -1.33 -7.76 -6.44
CA PHE A 69 -0.10 -6.96 -6.48
C PHE A 69 1.18 -7.83 -6.39
N PHE A 70 1.32 -8.69 -5.39
CA PHE A 70 2.56 -9.45 -5.17
C PHE A 70 2.67 -10.73 -6.01
N ASN A 71 1.59 -11.51 -6.11
CA ASN A 71 1.63 -12.84 -6.73
C ASN A 71 1.29 -12.85 -8.22
N ALA A 72 0.55 -11.84 -8.70
CA ALA A 72 0.28 -11.69 -10.14
C ALA A 72 1.22 -10.66 -10.77
N PHE A 73 1.05 -9.37 -10.48
CA PHE A 73 1.83 -8.31 -11.12
C PHE A 73 3.31 -8.35 -10.71
N GLY A 74 3.61 -8.49 -9.42
CA GLY A 74 4.98 -8.55 -8.90
C GLY A 74 5.77 -9.72 -9.49
N ARG A 75 5.11 -10.87 -9.72
CA ARG A 75 5.75 -12.05 -10.32
C ARG A 75 6.19 -11.79 -11.76
N VAL A 76 5.42 -11.01 -12.52
CA VAL A 76 5.72 -10.68 -13.92
C VAL A 76 6.72 -9.53 -14.02
N LEU A 77 6.53 -8.47 -13.23
CA LEU A 77 7.35 -7.26 -13.28
C LEU A 77 8.68 -7.38 -12.54
N GLN A 78 8.77 -8.30 -11.57
CA GLN A 78 9.93 -8.49 -10.70
C GLN A 78 10.52 -7.17 -10.16
N PRO A 79 9.72 -6.34 -9.47
CA PRO A 79 10.15 -5.03 -9.02
C PRO A 79 11.28 -5.13 -8.00
N ASN A 80 12.19 -4.15 -7.93
CA ASN A 80 13.20 -4.09 -6.87
C ASN A 80 12.59 -3.72 -5.52
N VAL A 81 11.69 -2.72 -5.53
CA VAL A 81 11.00 -2.18 -4.36
C VAL A 81 9.51 -2.11 -4.66
N CYS A 82 8.71 -2.59 -3.73
CA CYS A 82 7.26 -2.53 -3.73
C CYS A 82 6.79 -1.47 -2.74
N VAL A 83 5.97 -0.52 -3.16
CA VAL A 83 5.37 0.49 -2.27
C VAL A 83 3.86 0.28 -2.23
N LEU A 84 3.30 0.12 -1.04
CA LEU A 84 1.88 0.05 -0.77
C LEU A 84 1.41 1.41 -0.24
N LEU A 85 0.39 1.98 -0.88
CA LEU A 85 -0.22 3.24 -0.52
C LEU A 85 -1.74 3.08 -0.51
N ASP A 86 -2.35 3.28 0.65
CA ASP A 86 -3.81 3.18 0.78
C ASP A 86 -4.51 4.39 0.14
N VAL A 87 -5.71 4.14 -0.38
CA VAL A 87 -6.56 5.20 -0.93
C VAL A 87 -6.94 6.16 0.19
N GLY A 88 -6.72 7.46 -0.04
CA GLY A 88 -6.93 8.51 0.95
C GLY A 88 -5.65 8.95 1.67
N THR A 89 -4.55 8.20 1.56
CA THR A 89 -3.24 8.64 2.06
C THR A 89 -2.60 9.59 1.06
N ARG A 90 -2.20 10.78 1.54
CA ARG A 90 -1.49 11.78 0.73
C ARG A 90 0.01 11.70 1.00
N PRO A 91 0.81 11.13 0.09
CA PRO A 91 2.27 11.14 0.25
C PRO A 91 2.79 12.59 0.20
N GLY A 92 3.76 12.90 1.06
CA GLY A 92 4.51 14.16 0.98
C GLY A 92 5.34 14.25 -0.30
N PRO A 93 5.73 15.45 -0.76
CA PRO A 93 6.40 15.63 -2.07
C PRO A 93 7.65 14.78 -2.29
N THR A 94 8.41 14.50 -1.23
CA THR A 94 9.65 13.72 -1.26
C THR A 94 9.53 12.34 -0.59
N SER A 95 8.34 11.98 -0.12
CA SER A 95 8.15 10.81 0.76
C SER A 95 8.48 9.47 0.08
N ILE A 96 7.99 9.26 -1.15
CA ILE A 96 8.28 8.06 -1.95
C ILE A 96 9.78 7.99 -2.27
N TYR A 97 10.41 9.12 -2.59
CA TYR A 97 11.85 9.19 -2.86
C TYR A 97 12.67 8.79 -1.62
N HIS A 98 12.33 9.29 -0.43
CA HIS A 98 13.04 8.92 0.79
C HIS A 98 12.85 7.45 1.17
N LEU A 99 11.65 6.89 0.96
CA LEU A 99 11.42 5.46 1.13
C LEU A 99 12.31 4.63 0.21
N TRP A 100 12.32 4.95 -1.09
CA TRP A 100 13.17 4.27 -2.05
C TRP A 100 14.66 4.42 -1.69
N LYS A 101 15.09 5.63 -1.32
CA LYS A 101 16.48 5.92 -0.94
C LYS A 101 16.95 5.09 0.26
N ALA A 102 16.07 4.73 1.19
CA ALA A 102 16.45 3.83 2.29
C ALA A 102 16.91 2.45 1.81
N PHE A 103 16.28 1.92 0.75
CA PHE A 103 16.67 0.65 0.13
C PHE A 103 17.93 0.78 -0.74
N ASP A 104 18.17 1.96 -1.32
CA ASP A 104 19.37 2.26 -2.11
C ASP A 104 20.62 2.39 -1.21
N LEU A 105 20.47 3.07 -0.07
CA LEU A 105 21.57 3.27 0.90
C LEU A 105 21.98 1.99 1.63
N ASN A 106 21.04 1.06 1.85
CA ASN A 106 21.31 -0.16 2.60
C ASN A 106 20.62 -1.38 1.97
N SER A 107 21.45 -2.29 1.44
CA SER A 107 21.00 -3.53 0.79
C SER A 107 20.31 -4.51 1.74
N ASN A 108 20.58 -4.44 3.04
CA ASN A 108 20.01 -5.35 4.05
C ASN A 108 18.61 -4.92 4.53
N VAL A 109 18.10 -3.76 4.08
CA VAL A 109 16.75 -3.31 4.44
C VAL A 109 15.71 -4.13 3.67
N GLY A 110 14.90 -4.90 4.41
CA GLY A 110 13.78 -5.69 3.88
C GLY A 110 12.47 -4.91 3.79
N GLY A 111 12.26 -3.93 4.67
CA GLY A 111 11.07 -3.08 4.70
C GLY A 111 11.34 -1.70 5.30
N ALA A 112 10.55 -0.72 4.88
CA ALA A 112 10.61 0.67 5.35
C ALA A 112 9.19 1.25 5.42
N CYS A 113 8.95 2.17 6.35
CA CYS A 113 7.69 2.90 6.44
C CYS A 113 7.97 4.39 6.62
N GLY A 114 7.10 5.23 6.05
CA GLY A 114 7.13 6.67 6.27
C GLY A 114 6.37 7.05 7.53
N GLU A 115 6.69 8.20 8.11
CA GLU A 115 5.88 8.74 9.21
C GLU A 115 4.47 9.06 8.70
N ILE A 116 3.46 8.46 9.32
CA ILE A 116 2.05 8.73 9.04
C ILE A 116 1.54 9.70 10.09
N VAL A 117 1.05 10.85 9.64
CA VAL A 117 0.44 11.87 10.51
C VAL A 117 -0.99 12.08 10.03
N ALA A 118 -1.95 12.04 10.96
CA ALA A 118 -3.33 12.37 10.66
C ALA A 118 -3.45 13.84 10.24
N ASP A 119 -4.26 14.12 9.21
CA ASP A 119 -4.50 15.50 8.76
C ASP A 119 -5.22 16.29 9.86
N LYS A 120 -4.52 17.27 10.45
CA LYS A 120 -5.01 18.07 11.58
C LYS A 120 -5.95 19.21 11.13
N GLY A 121 -6.22 19.32 9.83
CA GLY A 121 -7.01 20.41 9.26
C GLY A 121 -6.30 21.77 9.32
N LYS A 122 -6.87 22.79 8.67
CA LYS A 122 -6.33 24.16 8.71
C LYS A 122 -6.34 24.69 10.15
N PHE A 123 -5.18 25.16 10.62
CA PHE A 123 -4.96 25.74 11.95
C PHE A 123 -5.22 24.81 13.14
N GLY A 124 -5.19 23.49 12.96
CA GLY A 124 -5.43 22.55 14.07
C GLY A 124 -6.84 22.65 14.66
N LYS A 125 -7.82 23.14 13.88
CA LYS A 125 -9.22 23.31 14.30
C LYS A 125 -9.91 22.01 14.73
N ASN A 126 -9.36 20.86 14.32
CA ASN A 126 -9.81 19.53 14.75
C ASN A 126 -9.14 19.05 16.05
N LEU A 127 -8.45 19.94 16.76
CA LEU A 127 -7.73 19.69 18.02
C LEU A 127 -8.23 20.62 19.17
N LEU A 128 -9.31 21.36 18.94
CA LEU A 128 -9.80 22.43 19.82
C LEU A 128 -11.30 22.32 20.16
N ASN A 129 -11.97 21.23 19.79
CA ASN A 129 -13.41 21.05 19.98
C ASN A 129 -13.72 20.04 21.12
N PRO A 130 -14.18 20.50 22.30
CA PRO A 130 -14.14 19.74 23.55
C PRO A 130 -15.19 18.60 23.72
N LEU A 131 -15.94 18.24 22.68
CA LEU A 131 -17.05 17.26 22.79
C LEU A 131 -16.91 16.01 21.90
N GLY A 132 -15.84 15.89 21.10
CA GLY A 132 -15.64 14.74 20.18
C GLY A 132 -14.20 14.22 20.04
N GLU A 133 -13.24 14.75 20.82
CA GLU A 133 -11.80 14.63 20.53
C GLU A 133 -11.02 13.54 21.29
N SER A 134 -11.65 12.80 22.21
CA SER A 134 -10.97 11.70 22.91
C SER A 134 -10.38 10.63 21.95
N PRO A 135 -11.09 10.17 20.89
CA PRO A 135 -10.55 9.13 20.00
C PRO A 135 -9.48 9.66 19.02
N PHE A 136 -9.64 10.87 18.50
CA PHE A 136 -8.72 11.45 17.50
C PHE A 136 -7.38 11.87 18.11
N ALA A 137 -7.41 12.42 19.33
CA ALA A 137 -6.19 12.73 20.07
C ALA A 137 -5.43 11.47 20.49
N ALA A 138 -6.15 10.43 20.93
CA ALA A 138 -5.57 9.13 21.28
C ALA A 138 -4.89 8.47 20.07
N GLN A 139 -5.55 8.43 18.91
CA GLN A 139 -4.95 7.90 17.67
C GLN A 139 -3.70 8.69 17.27
N ASN A 140 -3.76 10.03 17.28
CA ASN A 140 -2.61 10.86 16.93
C ASN A 140 -1.45 10.73 17.95
N PHE A 141 -1.76 10.50 19.24
CA PHE A 141 -0.74 10.19 20.24
C PHE A 141 -0.13 8.80 20.02
N GLU A 142 -0.94 7.78 19.75
CA GLU A 142 -0.49 6.41 19.46
C GLU A 142 0.42 6.36 18.24
N TYR A 143 0.01 6.97 17.12
CA TYR A 143 0.83 7.05 15.91
C TYR A 143 2.14 7.80 16.16
N LYS A 144 2.11 8.91 16.92
CA LYS A 144 3.30 9.72 17.16
C LYS A 144 4.26 9.06 18.15
N MET A 145 3.75 8.44 19.20
CA MET A 145 4.56 7.70 20.17
C MET A 145 5.17 6.44 19.55
N SER A 146 4.39 5.68 18.77
CA SER A 146 4.91 4.50 18.10
C SER A 146 5.98 4.87 17.06
N ASN A 147 5.80 5.97 16.31
CA ASN A 147 6.82 6.43 15.35
C ASN A 147 8.10 6.99 16.01
N ILE A 148 8.02 7.55 17.22
CA ILE A 148 9.18 8.14 17.92
C ILE A 148 9.92 7.11 18.78
N LEU A 149 9.21 6.20 19.45
CA LEU A 149 9.81 5.28 20.41
C LEU A 149 9.91 3.86 19.86
N ASP A 150 8.81 3.30 19.35
CA ASP A 150 8.77 1.89 19.00
C ASP A 150 9.52 1.63 17.70
N LYS A 151 9.25 2.39 16.64
CA LYS A 151 9.84 2.13 15.31
C LYS A 151 11.37 2.32 15.28
N PRO A 152 11.95 3.35 15.90
CA PRO A 152 13.41 3.46 15.98
C PRO A 152 14.04 2.39 16.87
N LEU A 153 13.40 2.03 17.98
CA LEU A 153 13.90 0.99 18.89
C LEU A 153 13.89 -0.38 18.20
N GLU A 154 12.77 -0.74 17.57
CA GLU A 154 12.63 -1.94 16.75
C GLU A 154 13.69 -1.96 15.63
N SER A 155 13.86 -0.84 14.93
CA SER A 155 14.89 -0.71 13.88
C SER A 155 16.31 -0.89 14.41
N VAL A 156 16.63 -0.43 15.63
CA VAL A 156 17.94 -0.66 16.27
C VAL A 156 18.16 -2.15 16.56
N PHE A 157 17.11 -2.87 16.93
CA PHE A 157 17.16 -4.33 17.11
C PHE A 157 17.03 -5.13 15.79
N GLY A 158 16.94 -4.44 14.65
CA GLY A 158 16.92 -5.08 13.32
C GLY A 158 15.61 -5.78 12.98
N TYR A 159 14.51 -5.45 13.66
CA TYR A 159 13.19 -6.02 13.44
C TYR A 159 12.13 -4.92 13.38
N ILE A 160 10.94 -5.20 12.85
CA ILE A 160 9.79 -4.30 12.95
C ILE A 160 8.55 -5.16 13.17
N THR A 161 7.81 -4.90 14.25
CA THR A 161 6.67 -5.75 14.67
C THR A 161 5.53 -5.69 13.67
N VAL A 162 5.16 -4.46 13.29
CA VAL A 162 4.09 -4.17 12.32
C VAL A 162 4.50 -2.94 11.52
N LEU A 163 4.47 -3.03 10.20
CA LEU A 163 4.60 -1.85 9.34
C LEU A 163 3.20 -1.24 9.12
N PRO A 164 3.02 0.07 9.32
CA PRO A 164 1.76 0.75 9.04
C PRO A 164 1.23 0.43 7.64
N GLY A 165 0.03 -0.15 7.59
CA GLY A 165 -0.56 -0.65 6.35
C GLY A 165 -0.94 0.42 5.32
N ALA A 166 -0.93 1.70 5.70
CA ALA A 166 -1.36 2.81 4.85
C ALA A 166 -0.24 3.40 3.97
N PHE A 167 1.03 3.30 4.39
CA PHE A 167 2.16 3.75 3.58
C PHE A 167 3.44 3.00 3.95
N SER A 168 3.69 1.90 3.25
CA SER A 168 4.82 1.00 3.52
C SER A 168 5.53 0.61 2.24
N ALA A 169 6.81 0.28 2.36
CA ALA A 169 7.64 -0.17 1.26
C ALA A 169 8.42 -1.42 1.65
N TYR A 170 8.65 -2.30 0.69
CA TYR A 170 9.30 -3.59 0.88
C TYR A 170 10.24 -3.88 -0.26
N ARG A 171 11.36 -4.54 0.04
CA ARG A 171 12.22 -5.11 -0.98
C ARG A 171 11.57 -6.39 -1.49
N TYR A 172 11.30 -6.48 -2.80
CA TYR A 172 10.52 -7.60 -3.34
C TYR A 172 11.19 -8.95 -3.09
N ILE A 173 12.51 -9.04 -3.26
CA ILE A 173 13.26 -10.28 -2.99
C ILE A 173 13.18 -10.73 -1.53
N ALA A 174 13.01 -9.80 -0.58
CA ALA A 174 12.88 -10.12 0.84
C ALA A 174 11.48 -10.65 1.17
N LEU A 175 10.49 -10.40 0.31
CA LEU A 175 9.13 -10.89 0.47
C LEU A 175 8.93 -12.28 -0.15
N GLN A 176 9.75 -12.65 -1.13
CA GLN A 176 9.60 -13.92 -1.84
C GLN A 176 9.70 -15.12 -0.90
N ASN A 177 8.89 -16.14 -1.20
CA ASN A 177 9.00 -17.41 -0.52
C ASN A 177 10.24 -18.17 -1.02
N ASP A 178 10.75 -19.05 -0.18
CA ASP A 178 11.83 -19.96 -0.52
C ASP A 178 11.40 -21.02 -1.54
N SER A 179 12.35 -21.88 -1.92
CA SER A 179 12.12 -22.99 -2.86
C SER A 179 11.11 -24.03 -2.36
N THR A 180 10.85 -24.10 -1.05
CA THR A 180 9.82 -24.97 -0.45
C THR A 180 8.45 -24.30 -0.38
N GLY A 181 8.34 -23.04 -0.79
CA GLY A 181 7.11 -22.26 -0.76
C GLY A 181 6.81 -21.63 0.59
N GLU A 182 7.76 -21.70 1.54
CA GLU A 182 7.67 -21.06 2.84
C GLU A 182 8.31 -19.68 2.81
N GLY A 183 7.66 -18.70 3.44
CA GLY A 183 8.23 -17.36 3.50
C GLY A 183 7.26 -16.27 3.92
N PRO A 184 7.73 -15.01 3.88
CA PRO A 184 6.95 -13.87 4.36
C PRO A 184 5.62 -13.70 3.61
N LEU A 185 5.60 -13.82 2.27
CA LEU A 185 4.35 -13.71 1.49
C LEU A 185 3.38 -14.84 1.79
N GLN A 186 3.85 -16.08 1.95
CA GLN A 186 2.97 -17.18 2.31
C GLN A 186 2.29 -16.90 3.65
N LYS A 187 3.06 -16.49 4.67
CA LYS A 187 2.54 -16.18 6.01
C LYS A 187 1.55 -15.02 5.99
N TYR A 188 1.86 -13.97 5.23
CA TYR A 188 0.97 -12.83 5.02
C TYR A 188 -0.41 -13.25 4.48
N PHE A 189 -0.45 -14.20 3.55
CA PHE A 189 -1.71 -14.69 2.98
C PHE A 189 -2.36 -15.85 3.75
N LEU A 190 -1.75 -16.36 4.83
CA LEU A 190 -2.37 -17.42 5.65
C LEU A 190 -3.65 -16.91 6.33
N GLY A 191 -3.70 -15.63 6.73
CA GLY A 191 -4.88 -15.02 7.35
C GLY A 191 -6.16 -15.20 6.51
N GLU A 192 -6.07 -15.14 5.17
CA GLU A 192 -7.20 -15.33 4.27
C GLU A 192 -7.81 -16.75 4.36
N LYS A 193 -6.99 -17.77 4.64
CA LYS A 193 -7.44 -19.17 4.77
C LYS A 193 -7.99 -19.50 6.17
N MET A 194 -7.47 -18.82 7.19
CA MET A 194 -7.81 -19.07 8.59
C MET A 194 -9.19 -18.54 8.99
N HIS A 195 -9.84 -17.73 8.16
CA HIS A 195 -11.23 -17.30 8.36
C HIS A 195 -12.28 -18.43 8.17
N GLY A 196 -11.87 -19.64 7.76
CA GLY A 196 -12.77 -20.75 7.45
C GLY A 196 -12.80 -21.94 8.42
N ALA A 197 -11.75 -22.17 9.22
CA ALA A 197 -11.69 -23.32 10.15
C ALA A 197 -10.56 -23.15 11.19
N ASP A 198 -10.86 -23.43 12.46
CA ASP A 198 -9.92 -23.78 13.55
C ASP A 198 -8.67 -22.90 13.77
N ALA A 199 -8.79 -21.57 13.65
CA ALA A 199 -7.72 -20.67 14.08
C ALA A 199 -7.81 -20.41 15.59
N ASP A 200 -6.75 -20.76 16.33
CA ASP A 200 -6.56 -20.38 17.74
C ASP A 200 -6.73 -18.86 17.92
N ILE A 201 -7.33 -18.43 19.04
CA ILE A 201 -7.77 -17.04 19.28
C ILE A 201 -6.62 -16.05 19.10
N PHE A 202 -5.40 -16.44 19.49
CA PHE A 202 -4.20 -15.63 19.32
C PHE A 202 -3.80 -15.46 17.85
N THR A 203 -3.96 -16.51 17.05
CA THR A 203 -3.69 -16.48 15.61
C THR A 203 -4.72 -15.63 14.88
N ALA A 204 -6.01 -15.77 15.23
CA ALA A 204 -7.08 -14.94 14.69
C ALA A 204 -6.87 -13.45 15.01
N ASN A 205 -6.44 -13.12 16.23
CA ASN A 205 -6.16 -11.73 16.63
C ASN A 205 -4.98 -11.11 15.85
N MET A 206 -3.94 -11.90 15.55
CA MET A 206 -2.80 -11.43 14.77
C MET A 206 -3.21 -11.00 13.34
N TYR A 207 -4.10 -11.77 12.69
CA TYR A 207 -4.55 -11.48 11.32
C TYR A 207 -5.73 -10.49 11.24
N LEU A 208 -6.43 -10.24 12.36
CA LEU A 208 -7.48 -9.21 12.45
C LEU A 208 -6.95 -7.78 12.23
N ALA A 209 -5.67 -7.54 12.49
CA ALA A 209 -5.03 -6.24 12.30
C ALA A 209 -4.81 -5.87 10.82
N GLU A 210 -4.75 -6.86 9.92
CA GLU A 210 -4.46 -6.65 8.49
C GLU A 210 -5.71 -6.47 7.62
N ASP A 211 -6.89 -6.96 8.05
CA ASP A 211 -8.16 -6.89 7.31
C ASP A 211 -9.06 -5.70 7.72
N ARG A 212 -8.50 -4.72 8.47
CA ARG A 212 -9.16 -3.44 8.81
C ARG A 212 -8.97 -2.37 7.74
#